data_AF-A0A7X8BTU9-F1
#
_entry.id   AF-A0A7X8BTU9-F1
#
_cell.length_a   1.000
_cell.length_b   1.000
_cell.length_c   1.000
_cell.angle_alpha   90.00
_cell.angle_beta   90.00
_cell.angle_gamma   90.00
#
_symmetry.space_group_name_H-M   'P 1'
#
loop_
_entity.id
_entity.type
_entity.pdbx_description
1 polymer ?
#
loop_
_entity_poly.entity_id
_entity_poly.type
_entity_poly.pdbx_seq_one_letter_code
_entity_poly.pdbx_strand_id
1 'polypeptide(L)'
;AVWSIVISLFIIFLYIFVRFRTWQYALAATLTPFHDVLFILGIFSLFKDILPFSLEIDQAFIAALLTIIGYSINDTVVVFDRIREKLGLLKQRPYFETINLAINETLSRTLLTAGTTLLVVIVLFLFGGEVIRGFSFALLIGIIVGTYSSIFVSTPILIEFSKKEQTILREAQGQKKA
;
A
#
# COMPACT_ATOMS: atom_id res chain seq x y z
N ALA A 1 13.13 -7.43 16.21
CA ALA A 1 12.71 -6.27 15.39
C ALA A 1 12.88 -6.55 13.90
N VAL A 2 14.10 -6.51 13.36
CA VAL A 2 14.36 -6.68 11.91
C VAL A 2 13.83 -8.01 11.36
N TRP A 3 14.08 -9.12 12.06
CA TRP A 3 13.56 -10.44 11.66
C TRP A 3 12.03 -10.48 11.52
N SER A 4 11.29 -9.84 12.43
CA SER A 4 9.82 -9.79 12.38
C SER A 4 9.32 -9.06 11.14
N ILE A 5 9.96 -7.96 10.76
CA ILE A 5 9.60 -7.18 9.57
C ILE A 5 9.91 -7.97 8.30
N VAL A 6 11.11 -8.56 8.21
CA VAL A 6 11.52 -9.37 7.05
C VAL A 6 10.62 -10.58 6.87
N ILE A 7 10.33 -11.31 7.95
CA ILE A 7 9.42 -12.47 7.91
C ILE A 7 8.01 -12.02 7.50
N SER A 8 7.51 -10.89 8.03
CA SER A 8 6.22 -10.35 7.64
C SER A 8 6.17 -10.06 6.13
N LEU A 9 7.14 -9.31 5.59
CA LEU A 9 7.22 -8.99 4.16
C LEU A 9 7.30 -10.26 3.30
N PHE A 10 8.04 -11.28 3.75
CA PHE A 10 8.14 -12.56 3.04
C PHE A 10 6.81 -13.34 3.04
N ILE A 11 6.12 -13.42 4.19
CA ILE A 11 4.81 -14.08 4.29
C ILE A 11 3.78 -13.36 3.40
N ILE A 12 3.80 -12.03 3.40
CA ILE A 12 2.96 -11.21 2.53
C ILE A 12 3.22 -11.51 1.07
N PHE A 13 4.49 -11.52 0.67
CA PHE A 13 4.88 -11.84 -0.69
C PHE A 13 4.32 -13.21 -1.10
N LEU A 14 4.49 -14.24 -0.25
CA LEU A 14 3.99 -15.58 -0.51
C LEU A 14 2.46 -15.62 -0.61
N TYR A 15 1.75 -14.95 0.30
CA TYR A 15 0.30 -14.86 0.29
C TYR A 15 -0.23 -14.23 -1.00
N ILE A 16 0.32 -13.09 -1.42
CA ILE A 16 -0.07 -12.41 -2.65
C ILE A 16 0.30 -13.24 -3.87
N PHE A 17 1.47 -13.87 -3.87
CA PHE A 17 1.91 -14.75 -4.95
C PHE A 17 0.91 -15.90 -5.17
N VAL A 18 0.47 -16.56 -4.10
CA VAL A 18 -0.53 -17.62 -4.17
C VAL A 18 -1.91 -17.09 -4.62
N ARG A 19 -2.32 -15.92 -4.10
CA ARG A 19 -3.61 -15.27 -4.40
C ARG A 19 -3.73 -14.85 -5.87
N PHE A 20 -2.72 -14.18 -6.40
CA PHE A 20 -2.77 -13.61 -7.75
C PHE A 20 -2.22 -14.56 -8.82
N ARG A 21 -1.38 -15.54 -8.44
CA ARG A 21 -0.66 -16.46 -9.33
C ARG A 21 0.29 -15.76 -10.32
N THR A 22 0.59 -14.48 -10.07
CA THR A 22 1.45 -13.63 -10.88
C THR A 22 2.44 -12.93 -9.96
N TRP A 23 3.73 -13.04 -10.27
CA TRP A 23 4.80 -12.51 -9.43
C TRP A 23 4.86 -10.98 -9.45
N GLN A 24 4.39 -10.34 -10.53
CA GLN A 24 4.35 -8.89 -10.68
C GLN A 24 3.47 -8.23 -9.60
N TYR A 25 2.33 -8.85 -9.30
CA TYR A 25 1.41 -8.41 -8.25
C TYR A 25 2.03 -8.60 -6.87
N ALA A 26 2.69 -9.74 -6.63
CA ALA A 26 3.38 -10.02 -5.37
C ALA A 26 4.53 -9.03 -5.10
N LEU A 27 5.35 -8.72 -6.10
CA LEU A 27 6.42 -7.74 -5.96
C LEU A 27 5.88 -6.33 -5.72
N ALA A 28 4.91 -5.88 -6.51
CA ALA A 28 4.34 -4.55 -6.34
C ALA A 28 3.70 -4.39 -4.95
N ALA A 29 2.92 -5.38 -4.49
CA ALA A 29 2.29 -5.38 -3.17
C ALA A 29 3.28 -5.50 -2.00
N THR A 30 4.52 -5.93 -2.24
CA THR A 30 5.56 -6.03 -1.19
C THR A 30 6.45 -4.80 -1.16
N LEU A 31 6.76 -4.21 -2.32
CA LEU A 31 7.58 -3.00 -2.43
C LEU A 31 6.85 -1.75 -1.92
N THR A 32 5.52 -1.69 -2.04
CA THR A 32 4.72 -0.57 -1.53
C THR A 32 4.82 -0.43 0.01
N PRO A 33 4.55 -1.47 0.83
CA PRO A 33 4.76 -1.39 2.27
C PRO A 33 6.22 -1.16 2.69
N PHE A 34 7.18 -1.64 1.89
CA PHE A 34 8.59 -1.33 2.13
C PHE A 34 8.87 0.17 2.01
N HIS A 35 8.34 0.82 0.98
CA HIS A 35 8.38 2.28 0.84
C HIS A 35 7.72 2.97 2.06
N ASP A 36 6.56 2.49 2.53
CA ASP A 36 5.84 3.10 3.66
C ASP A 36 6.66 3.04 4.95
N VAL A 37 7.28 1.89 5.23
CA VAL A 37 8.17 1.71 6.40
C VAL A 37 9.38 2.65 6.32
N LEU A 38 10.01 2.78 5.16
CA LEU A 38 11.13 3.72 4.98
C LEU A 38 10.70 5.17 5.21
N PHE A 39 9.51 5.54 4.74
CA PHE A 39 8.99 6.89 4.92
C PHE A 39 8.73 7.22 6.40
N ILE A 40 8.14 6.28 7.15
CA ILE A 40 7.92 6.43 8.59
C ILE A 40 9.26 6.52 9.34
N LEU A 41 10.21 5.64 9.03
CA LEU A 41 11.55 5.69 9.63
C LEU A 41 12.26 7.02 9.34
N GLY A 42 12.11 7.54 8.12
CA GLY A 42 12.63 8.86 7.74
C GLY A 42 12.01 9.99 8.58
N ILE A 43 10.69 10.00 8.73
CA ILE A 43 10.00 10.99 9.58
C ILE A 43 10.44 10.87 11.04
N PHE A 44 10.49 9.66 11.60
CA PHE A 44 10.94 9.45 12.98
C PHE A 44 12.38 9.93 13.17
N SER A 45 13.26 9.66 12.21
CA SER A 45 14.65 10.10 12.26
C SER A 45 14.81 11.62 12.17
N LEU A 46 13.95 12.32 11.41
CA LEU A 46 14.04 13.77 11.23
C LEU A 46 13.39 14.55 12.37
N PHE A 47 12.29 14.03 12.92
CA PHE A 47 11.47 14.76 13.88
C PHE A 47 11.70 14.38 15.35
N LYS A 48 12.52 13.35 15.64
CA LYS A 48 12.80 12.87 17.01
C LYS A 48 13.29 13.96 17.97
N ASP A 49 14.06 14.93 17.48
CA ASP A 49 14.65 16.00 18.30
C ASP A 49 13.85 17.32 18.20
N ILE A 50 12.80 17.36 17.38
CA ILE A 50 12.01 18.56 17.08
C ILE A 50 10.66 18.52 17.79
N LEU A 51 10.04 17.35 17.89
CA LEU A 51 8.70 17.20 18.46
C LEU A 51 8.74 17.16 19.99
N PRO A 52 7.67 17.64 20.68
CA PRO A 52 7.63 17.73 22.15
C PRO A 52 7.36 16.38 22.84
N PHE A 53 7.49 15.26 22.13
CA PHE A 53 7.24 13.91 22.65
C PHE A 53 8.27 12.93 22.07
N SER A 54 8.56 11.87 22.80
CA SER A 54 9.58 10.90 22.41
C SER A 54 9.15 10.09 21.18
N LEU A 55 10.03 10.06 20.17
CA LEU A 55 9.93 9.20 19.00
C LEU A 55 10.93 8.05 19.11
N GLU A 56 10.74 7.20 20.12
CA GLU A 56 11.59 6.05 20.33
C GLU A 56 11.21 4.87 19.42
N ILE A 57 12.22 4.15 18.94
CA ILE A 57 12.04 2.90 18.21
C ILE A 57 11.99 1.78 19.25
N ASP A 58 10.82 1.60 19.85
CA ASP A 58 10.55 0.61 20.87
C ASP A 58 9.68 -0.56 20.32
N GLN A 59 9.20 -1.43 21.21
CA GLN A 59 8.35 -2.54 20.81
C GLN A 59 6.97 -2.06 20.30
N ALA A 60 6.43 -0.97 20.86
CA ALA A 60 5.18 -0.40 20.40
C ALA A 60 5.32 0.13 18.96
N PHE A 61 6.41 0.83 18.66
CA PHE A 61 6.72 1.29 17.30
C PHE A 61 6.75 0.13 16.29
N ILE A 62 7.37 -1.00 16.63
CA ILE A 62 7.37 -2.18 15.76
C ILE A 62 5.94 -2.72 15.54
N ALA A 63 5.11 -2.74 16.57
CA ALA A 63 3.70 -3.13 16.44
C ALA A 63 2.93 -2.17 15.52
N ALA A 64 3.22 -0.85 15.59
CA ALA A 64 2.64 0.12 14.67
C ALA A 64 3.05 -0.17 13.22
N LEU A 65 4.34 -0.42 12.96
CA LEU A 65 4.82 -0.76 11.62
C LEU A 65 4.14 -2.00 11.05
N LEU A 66 4.03 -3.08 11.84
CA LEU A 66 3.34 -4.30 11.40
C LEU A 66 1.85 -4.04 11.08
N THR A 67 1.20 -3.19 11.88
CA THR A 67 -0.19 -2.76 11.65
C THR A 67 -0.33 -1.99 10.34
N ILE A 68 0.59 -1.06 10.08
CA ILE A 68 0.60 -0.23 8.86
C ILE A 68 0.87 -1.09 7.63
N ILE A 69 1.79 -2.04 7.72
CA ILE A 69 2.05 -3.00 6.64
C ILE A 69 0.75 -3.75 6.30
N GLY A 70 0.06 -4.31 7.30
CA GLY A 70 -1.22 -5.00 7.10
C GLY A 70 -2.31 -4.12 6.51
N TYR A 71 -2.42 -2.88 6.99
CA TYR A 71 -3.36 -1.88 6.49
C TYR A 71 -3.09 -1.52 5.01
N SER A 72 -1.83 -1.18 4.66
CA SER A 72 -1.41 -0.80 3.31
C SER A 72 -1.65 -1.93 2.29
N ILE A 73 -1.41 -3.18 2.69
CA ILE A 73 -1.64 -4.36 1.83
C ILE A 73 -3.11 -4.60 1.58
N ASN A 74 -3.97 -4.44 2.59
CA ASN A 74 -5.42 -4.59 2.40
C ASN A 74 -5.92 -3.68 1.27
N ASP A 75 -5.51 -2.41 1.29
CA ASP A 75 -5.91 -1.45 0.27
C ASP A 75 -5.29 -1.78 -1.10
N THR A 76 -4.01 -2.18 -1.13
CA THR A 76 -3.32 -2.58 -2.36
C THR A 76 -3.98 -3.79 -3.04
N VAL A 77 -4.40 -4.79 -2.26
CA VAL A 77 -5.09 -5.99 -2.77
C VAL A 77 -6.41 -5.64 -3.42
N VAL A 78 -7.19 -4.72 -2.83
CA VAL A 78 -8.47 -4.28 -3.38
C VAL A 78 -8.28 -3.58 -4.73
N VAL A 79 -7.29 -2.70 -4.84
CA VAL A 79 -6.94 -2.02 -6.09
C VAL A 79 -6.50 -3.04 -7.15
N PHE A 80 -5.64 -3.97 -6.76
CA PHE A 80 -5.09 -4.99 -7.66
C PHE A 80 -6.13 -5.99 -8.15
N ASP A 81 -7.03 -6.44 -7.28
CA ASP A 81 -8.16 -7.30 -7.66
C ASP A 81 -9.04 -6.57 -8.69
N ARG A 82 -9.33 -5.28 -8.48
CA ARG A 82 -10.12 -4.49 -9.43
C ARG A 82 -9.40 -4.27 -10.76
N ILE A 83 -8.10 -3.98 -10.75
CA ILE A 83 -7.29 -3.85 -11.97
C ILE A 83 -7.35 -5.16 -12.78
N ARG A 84 -7.11 -6.29 -12.12
CA ARG A 84 -7.15 -7.61 -12.74
C ARG A 84 -8.52 -7.92 -13.34
N GLU A 85 -9.59 -7.64 -12.60
CA GLU A 85 -10.96 -7.81 -13.07
C GLU A 85 -11.25 -6.96 -14.32
N LYS A 86 -10.91 -5.67 -14.30
CA LYS A 86 -11.17 -4.76 -15.42
C LYS A 86 -10.35 -5.11 -16.65
N LEU A 87 -9.10 -5.51 -16.51
CA LEU A 87 -8.29 -6.00 -17.63
C LEU A 87 -8.86 -7.30 -18.23
N GLY A 88 -9.47 -8.16 -17.40
CA GLY A 88 -10.16 -9.36 -17.85
C GLY A 88 -11.46 -9.08 -18.62
N LEU A 89 -12.26 -8.11 -18.17
CA LEU A 89 -13.56 -7.75 -18.74
C LEU A 89 -13.46 -6.79 -19.95
N LEU A 90 -12.58 -5.79 -19.87
CA LEU A 90 -12.49 -4.67 -20.82
C LEU A 90 -11.33 -4.82 -21.81
N LYS A 91 -11.19 -6.02 -22.41
CA LYS A 91 -10.06 -6.36 -23.31
C LYS A 91 -9.88 -5.44 -24.52
N GLN A 92 -10.91 -4.67 -24.89
CA GLN A 92 -10.89 -3.76 -26.05
C GLN A 92 -10.52 -2.32 -25.69
N ARG A 93 -10.53 -1.96 -24.39
CA ARG A 93 -10.15 -0.61 -23.95
C ARG A 93 -8.65 -0.48 -23.79
N PRO A 94 -8.07 0.72 -23.99
CA PRO A 94 -6.66 0.97 -23.71
C PRO A 94 -6.27 0.53 -22.29
N TYR A 95 -5.11 -0.12 -22.17
CA TYR A 95 -4.60 -0.67 -20.90
C TYR A 95 -4.58 0.37 -19.77
N PHE A 96 -4.01 1.54 -20.02
CA PHE A 96 -3.91 2.62 -19.03
C PHE A 96 -5.28 3.21 -18.65
N GLU A 97 -6.19 3.35 -19.62
CA GLU A 97 -7.55 3.84 -19.35
C GLU A 97 -8.33 2.84 -18.48
N THR A 98 -8.13 1.53 -18.72
CA THR A 98 -8.73 0.46 -17.93
C THR A 98 -8.22 0.45 -16.50
N ILE A 99 -6.92 0.66 -16.30
CA ILE A 99 -6.33 0.80 -14.95
C ILE A 99 -6.85 2.05 -14.24
N ASN A 100 -6.90 3.19 -14.94
CA ASN A 100 -7.41 4.42 -14.33
C ASN A 100 -8.87 4.26 -13.90
N LEU A 101 -9.70 3.58 -14.70
CA LEU A 101 -11.07 3.26 -14.32
C LEU A 101 -11.12 2.39 -13.05
N ALA A 102 -10.28 1.34 -12.97
CA ALA A 102 -10.19 0.49 -11.80
C ALA A 102 -9.85 1.28 -10.53
N ILE A 103 -8.86 2.18 -10.60
CA ILE A 103 -8.47 3.05 -9.49
C ILE A 103 -9.65 3.92 -9.02
N ASN A 104 -10.34 4.58 -9.95
CA ASN A 104 -11.46 5.46 -9.62
C ASN A 104 -12.60 4.70 -8.92
N GLU A 105 -12.90 3.47 -9.35
CA GLU A 105 -13.93 2.63 -8.70
C GLU A 105 -13.55 2.18 -7.29
N THR A 106 -12.26 2.05 -6.99
CA THR A 106 -11.77 1.68 -5.65
C THR A 106 -11.55 2.85 -4.72
N LEU A 107 -11.36 4.06 -5.26
CA LEU A 107 -10.94 5.25 -4.52
C LEU A 107 -11.87 5.57 -3.34
N SER A 108 -13.19 5.59 -3.56
CA SER A 108 -14.15 5.90 -2.50
C SER A 108 -14.08 4.90 -1.34
N ARG A 109 -13.88 3.61 -1.64
CA ARG A 109 -13.75 2.58 -0.60
C ARG A 109 -12.48 2.81 0.22
N THR A 110 -11.34 2.97 -0.44
CA THR A 110 -10.03 3.17 0.19
C THR A 110 -9.99 4.43 1.05
N LEU A 111 -10.58 5.53 0.56
CA LEU A 111 -10.66 6.77 1.33
C LEU A 111 -11.60 6.64 2.54
N LEU A 112 -12.71 5.91 2.41
CA LEU A 112 -13.62 5.68 3.53
C LEU A 112 -12.97 4.83 4.64
N THR A 113 -12.27 3.74 4.28
CA THR A 113 -11.57 2.90 5.25
C THR A 113 -10.41 3.64 5.91
N ALA A 114 -9.64 4.42 5.13
CA ALA A 114 -8.60 5.29 5.66
C ALA A 114 -9.18 6.33 6.63
N GLY A 115 -10.25 7.02 6.24
CA GLY A 115 -10.85 8.09 7.01
C GLY A 115 -11.42 7.61 8.35
N THR A 116 -12.10 6.47 8.38
CA THR A 116 -12.61 5.91 9.65
C THR A 116 -11.48 5.47 10.57
N THR A 117 -10.42 4.87 10.02
CA THR A 117 -9.25 4.46 10.80
C THR A 117 -8.48 5.67 11.32
N LEU A 118 -8.29 6.71 10.50
CA LEU A 118 -7.66 7.97 10.90
C LEU A 118 -8.42 8.65 12.03
N LEU A 119 -9.74 8.65 12.01
CA LEU A 119 -10.55 9.22 13.10
C LEU A 119 -10.19 8.55 14.44
N VAL A 120 -10.15 7.22 14.48
CA VAL A 120 -9.79 6.45 15.69
C VAL A 120 -8.36 6.77 16.12
N VAL A 121 -7.41 6.81 15.19
CA VAL A 121 -6.00 7.08 15.49
C VAL A 121 -5.77 8.52 15.93
N ILE A 122 -6.54 9.50 15.42
CA ILE A 122 -6.50 10.89 15.88
C ILE A 122 -6.97 10.98 17.32
N VAL A 123 -8.07 10.32 17.67
CA VAL A 123 -8.54 10.26 19.07
C VAL A 123 -7.47 9.60 19.94
N LEU A 124 -6.84 8.51 19.49
CA LEU A 124 -5.75 7.86 20.21
C LEU A 124 -4.54 8.78 20.39
N PHE A 125 -4.17 9.57 19.39
CA PHE A 125 -3.04 10.49 19.45
C PHE A 125 -3.29 11.66 20.41
N LEU A 126 -4.50 12.22 20.40
CA LEU A 126 -4.86 13.35 21.27
C LEU A 126 -5.06 12.91 22.73
N PHE A 127 -5.74 11.79 22.96
CA PHE A 127 -6.18 11.36 24.30
C PHE A 127 -5.38 10.19 24.88
N GLY A 128 -4.46 9.58 24.13
CA GLY A 128 -3.74 8.37 24.56
C GLY A 128 -2.66 8.58 25.63
N GLY A 129 -2.24 9.82 25.88
CA GLY A 129 -1.14 10.12 26.81
C GLY A 129 0.25 9.90 26.19
N GLU A 130 1.29 10.17 26.97
CA GLU A 130 2.68 10.25 26.45
C GLU A 130 3.24 8.88 26.01
N VAL A 131 2.93 7.81 26.73
CA VAL A 131 3.48 6.47 26.49
C VAL A 131 3.14 5.93 25.11
N ILE A 132 1.94 6.23 24.59
CA ILE A 132 1.48 5.75 23.27
C ILE A 132 1.45 6.87 22.22
N ARG A 133 2.00 8.05 22.52
CA ARG A 133 2.01 9.17 21.58
C ARG A 133 2.90 8.89 20.38
N GLY A 134 4.09 8.32 20.58
CA GLY A 134 4.96 7.88 19.49
C GLY A 134 4.33 6.77 18.64
N PHE A 135 3.67 5.80 19.29
CA PHE A 135 2.94 4.72 18.62
C PHE A 135 1.80 5.23 17.73
N SER A 136 0.91 6.06 18.29
CA SER A 136 -0.22 6.63 17.58
C SER A 136 0.21 7.60 16.49
N PHE A 137 1.33 8.32 16.68
CA PHE A 137 1.96 9.12 15.63
C PHE A 137 2.45 8.27 14.46
N ALA A 138 3.09 7.12 14.72
CA ALA A 138 3.49 6.18 13.67
C ALA A 138 2.29 5.69 12.87
N LEU A 139 1.19 5.31 13.54
CA LEU A 139 -0.05 4.90 12.90
C LEU A 139 -0.66 6.01 12.05
N LEU A 140 -0.68 7.25 12.56
CA LEU A 140 -1.26 8.40 11.87
C LEU A 140 -0.55 8.64 10.53
N ILE A 141 0.77 8.75 10.59
CA ILE A 141 1.60 8.95 9.39
C ILE A 141 1.50 7.73 8.47
N GLY A 142 1.58 6.52 9.03
CA GLY A 142 1.54 5.31 8.25
C GLY A 142 0.23 5.06 7.50
N ILE A 143 -0.92 5.41 8.09
CA ILE A 143 -2.20 5.32 7.38
C ILE A 143 -2.24 6.34 6.25
N ILE A 144 -1.86 7.61 6.50
CA ILE A 144 -1.82 8.63 5.44
C ILE A 144 -0.92 8.18 4.28
N VAL A 145 0.27 7.69 4.62
CA VAL A 145 1.27 7.23 3.64
C VAL A 145 0.78 6.00 2.89
N GLY A 146 0.29 4.99 3.62
CA GLY A 146 -0.22 3.75 3.07
C GLY A 146 -1.45 3.94 2.18
N THR A 147 -2.35 4.87 2.53
CA THR A 147 -3.53 5.17 1.70
C THR A 147 -3.11 5.76 0.36
N TYR A 148 -2.16 6.71 0.32
CA TYR A 148 -1.71 7.23 -0.98
C TYR A 148 -0.88 6.20 -1.74
N SER A 149 0.01 5.47 -1.05
CA SER A 149 0.97 4.59 -1.69
C SER A 149 0.30 3.34 -2.27
N SER A 150 -0.71 2.80 -1.58
CA SER A 150 -1.51 1.65 -2.04
C SER A 150 -2.27 1.90 -3.34
N ILE A 151 -2.47 3.16 -3.75
CA ILE A 151 -3.10 3.53 -5.02
C ILE A 151 -2.06 4.06 -6.01
N PHE A 152 -1.29 5.07 -5.61
CA PHE A 152 -0.46 5.87 -6.50
C PHE A 152 0.99 5.41 -6.59
N VAL A 153 1.47 4.56 -5.68
CA VAL A 153 2.81 3.97 -5.74
C VAL A 153 2.73 2.52 -6.21
N SER A 154 1.78 1.74 -5.70
CA SER A 154 1.59 0.33 -6.06
C SER A 154 1.26 0.13 -7.54
N THR A 155 0.38 0.96 -8.11
CA THR A 155 -0.08 0.81 -9.50
C THR A 155 1.04 1.07 -10.50
N PRO A 156 1.81 2.18 -10.43
CA PRO A 156 2.95 2.36 -11.33
C PRO A 156 4.00 1.25 -11.22
N ILE A 157 4.27 0.75 -10.00
CA ILE A 157 5.17 -0.39 -9.79
C ILE A 157 4.64 -1.63 -10.52
N LEU A 158 3.35 -1.93 -10.38
CA LEU A 158 2.70 -3.04 -11.07
C LEU A 158 2.79 -2.90 -12.60
N ILE A 159 2.54 -1.68 -13.12
CA ILE A 159 2.64 -1.37 -14.55
C ILE A 159 4.07 -1.62 -15.04
N GLU A 160 5.08 -1.14 -14.31
CA GLU A 160 6.47 -1.31 -14.69
C GLU A 160 6.87 -2.79 -14.79
N PHE A 161 6.49 -3.61 -13.80
CA PHE A 161 6.77 -5.04 -13.83
C PHE A 161 5.92 -5.83 -14.84
N SER A 162 4.79 -5.27 -15.28
CA SER A 162 3.87 -5.92 -16.24
C SER A 162 4.10 -5.49 -17.70
N LYS A 163 5.20 -4.79 -18.01
CA LYS A 163 5.53 -4.31 -19.37
C LYS A 163 5.42 -5.38 -20.47
N LYS A 164 5.85 -6.61 -20.21
CA LYS A 164 5.74 -7.71 -21.18
C LYS A 164 4.28 -8.07 -21.50
N GLU A 165 3.41 -8.05 -20.49
CA GLU A 165 1.98 -8.33 -20.63
C GLU A 165 1.25 -7.17 -21.33
N GLN A 166 1.70 -5.93 -21.10
CA GLN A 166 1.22 -4.75 -21.83
C GLN A 166 1.48 -4.84 -23.33
N THR A 167 2.68 -5.27 -23.74
CA THR A 167 3.01 -5.42 -25.17
C THR A 167 2.09 -6.44 -25.84
N ILE A 168 1.88 -7.60 -25.22
CA ILE A 168 0.99 -8.65 -25.73
C ILE A 168 -0.45 -8.14 -25.87
N LEU A 169 -0.96 -7.44 -24.86
CA LEU A 169 -2.32 -6.88 -24.89
C LEU A 169 -2.46 -5.79 -25.96
N ARG A 170 -1.45 -4.96 -26.16
CA ARG A 170 -1.44 -3.91 -27.20
C ARG A 170 -1.39 -4.52 -28.60
N GLU A 171 -0.59 -5.55 -28.82
CA GLU A 171 -0.52 -6.28 -30.10
C GLU A 171 -1.87 -6.96 -30.41
N ALA A 172 -2.49 -7.61 -29.43
CA ALA A 172 -3.81 -8.22 -29.58
C ALA A 172 -4.93 -7.19 -29.88
N GLN A 173 -4.81 -5.96 -29.37
CA GLN A 173 -5.72 -4.86 -29.68
C GLN A 173 -5.46 -4.25 -31.07
N GLY A 174 -4.19 -4.20 -31.50
CA GLY A 174 -3.79 -3.74 -32.83
C GLY A 174 -4.27 -4.67 -33.94
N GLN A 175 -4.21 -6.00 -33.72
CA GLN A 175 -4.71 -7.00 -34.68
C GLN A 175 -6.24 -6.99 -34.85
N LYS A 176 -7.01 -6.47 -33.90
CA LYS A 176 -8.48 -6.35 -34.03
C LYS A 176 -8.95 -5.12 -34.81
N LYS A 177 -8.05 -4.18 -35.12
CA LYS A 177 -8.34 -2.97 -35.88
C LYS A 177 -7.87 -3.03 -37.35
N ALA A 178 -7.15 -4.09 -37.73
CA ALA A 178 -6.72 -4.39 -39.10
C ALA A 178 -7.62 -5.47 -39.70
#